data_AF-A0A818UQS0-F1
#
_entry.id   AF-A0A818UQS0-F1
#
_cell.length_a   1.000
_cell.length_b   1.000
_cell.length_c   1.000
_cell.angle_alpha   90.00
_cell.angle_beta   90.00
_cell.angle_gamma   90.00
#
_symmetry.space_group_name_H-M   'P 1'
#
loop_
_entity.id
_entity.type
_entity.pdbx_description
1 polymer ?
#
loop_
_entity_poly.entity_id
_entity_poly.type
_entity_poly.pdbx_seq_one_letter_code
_entity_poly.pdbx_strand_id
1 'polypeptide(L)'
;MSNASSNSNVLTTGTVPTYVGTSVNEIPLIGRFWIYLISNCASFICSIFVLYYLLFNKNLRSGLNNHAFIVGLIINLFALVLDIPLVLYYLYYGTVWIQVPFICQLWRYIDAVSYTVLPKLVAWASFERHILIFNEQRLLRSKNRILFHYIPIVILAVWRSIIGIPSFGSQYYVYGSFFSDYINFLFPFGCVGTIPKLKTKMTKILLCCKIKPTAVAPRTMTNQQRPTGQKPIIANTAL
;
A
#
# COMPACT_ATOMS: atom_id res chain seq x y z
N MET A 1 57.19 42.37 -16.53
CA MET A 1 57.18 42.42 -15.06
C MET A 1 56.06 41.54 -14.59
N SER A 2 56.45 40.40 -14.03
CA SER A 2 55.69 39.17 -13.84
C SER A 2 55.67 38.87 -12.35
N ASN A 3 54.49 38.80 -11.74
CA ASN A 3 54.32 38.32 -10.38
C ASN A 3 53.48 37.05 -10.41
N ALA A 4 54.19 35.91 -10.38
CA ALA A 4 53.62 34.60 -10.12
C ALA A 4 53.34 34.48 -8.61
N SER A 5 52.06 34.42 -8.24
CA SER A 5 51.62 34.09 -6.89
C SER A 5 51.46 32.58 -6.79
N SER A 6 52.42 31.95 -6.13
CA SER A 6 52.43 30.54 -5.75
C SER A 6 51.46 30.31 -4.58
N ASN A 7 50.26 29.84 -4.87
CA ASN A 7 49.34 29.32 -3.85
C ASN A 7 49.71 27.88 -3.53
N SER A 8 50.18 27.67 -2.30
CA SER A 8 50.51 26.40 -1.68
C SER A 8 49.27 25.53 -1.52
N ASN A 9 49.28 24.36 -2.15
CA ASN A 9 48.34 23.27 -1.93
C ASN A 9 48.51 22.72 -0.52
N VAL A 10 47.71 23.20 0.44
CA VAL A 10 47.55 22.55 1.74
C VAL A 10 46.72 21.29 1.51
N LEU A 11 47.41 20.16 1.36
CA LEU A 11 46.84 18.83 1.38
C LEU A 11 46.33 18.55 2.79
N THR A 12 45.13 19.05 3.12
CA THR A 12 44.40 18.59 4.29
C THR A 12 44.05 17.13 4.05
N THR A 13 44.80 16.23 4.67
CA THR A 13 44.40 14.84 4.90
C THR A 13 43.03 14.87 5.54
N GLY A 14 42.00 14.70 4.71
CA GLY A 14 40.61 14.71 5.13
C GLY A 14 40.38 13.57 6.10
N THR A 15 40.48 13.87 7.38
CA THR A 15 39.91 13.04 8.43
C THR A 15 38.44 12.87 8.08
N VAL A 16 38.10 11.66 7.62
CA VAL A 16 36.73 11.23 7.35
C VAL A 16 35.91 11.69 8.55
N PRO A 17 34.88 12.54 8.38
CA PRO A 17 34.06 12.97 9.49
C PRO A 17 33.46 11.72 10.12
N THR A 18 34.04 11.32 11.25
CA THR A 18 33.47 10.30 12.12
C THR A 18 32.14 10.88 12.53
N TYR A 19 31.05 10.29 12.03
CA TYR A 19 29.70 10.62 12.44
C TYR A 19 29.61 10.39 13.96
N VAL A 20 29.86 11.44 14.73
CA VAL A 20 29.69 11.46 16.18
C VAL A 20 28.21 11.25 16.41
N GLY A 21 27.88 10.05 16.90
CA GLY A 21 26.53 9.53 17.04
C GLY A 21 25.61 10.52 17.73
N THR A 22 24.66 11.06 16.98
CA THR A 22 23.58 11.86 17.52
C THR A 22 22.41 10.97 17.93
N SER A 23 22.10 11.03 19.23
CA SER A 23 20.83 10.70 19.89
C SER A 23 20.55 9.23 20.22
N VAL A 24 20.31 9.01 21.51
CA VAL A 24 20.20 7.73 22.24
C VAL A 24 18.94 6.90 21.91
N ASN A 25 18.12 7.28 20.92
CA ASN A 25 16.82 6.65 20.67
C ASN A 25 16.58 6.23 19.20
N GLU A 26 17.61 6.16 18.37
CA GLU A 26 17.43 5.69 17.00
C GLU A 26 17.22 4.17 16.92
N ILE A 27 16.11 3.74 16.31
CA ILE A 27 15.85 2.33 16.03
C ILE A 27 17.01 1.78 15.20
N PRO A 28 17.62 0.64 15.60
CA PRO A 28 18.76 0.07 14.88
C PRO A 28 18.39 -0.22 13.41
N LEU A 29 19.34 0.00 12.49
CA LEU A 29 19.13 -0.17 11.04
C LEU A 29 18.51 -1.53 10.68
N ILE A 30 18.99 -2.60 11.31
CA ILE A 30 18.45 -3.95 11.12
C ILE A 30 16.99 -4.07 11.54
N GLY A 31 16.58 -3.36 12.60
CA GLY A 31 15.18 -3.32 13.03
C GLY A 31 14.31 -2.61 12.01
N ARG A 32 14.77 -1.49 11.44
CA ARG A 32 14.08 -0.77 10.35
C ARG A 32 13.91 -1.69 9.14
N PHE A 33 14.96 -2.39 8.73
CA PHE A 33 14.92 -3.34 7.61
C PHE A 33 13.78 -4.36 7.76
N TRP A 34 13.70 -5.06 8.90
CA TRP A 34 12.67 -6.08 9.12
C TRP A 34 11.26 -5.52 9.16
N ILE A 35 11.06 -4.35 9.79
CA ILE A 35 9.76 -3.67 9.82
C ILE A 35 9.31 -3.31 8.40
N TYR A 36 10.19 -2.71 7.60
CA TYR A 36 9.89 -2.36 6.21
C TYR A 36 9.61 -3.59 5.37
N LEU A 37 10.40 -4.66 5.50
CA LEU A 37 10.22 -5.89 4.72
C LEU A 37 8.87 -6.55 4.99
N ILE A 38 8.51 -6.74 6.27
CA ILE A 38 7.24 -7.38 6.66
C ILE A 38 6.05 -6.52 6.21
N SER A 39 6.10 -5.21 6.46
CA SER A 39 5.06 -4.27 6.03
C SER A 39 4.89 -4.25 4.50
N ASN A 40 6.00 -4.28 3.76
CA ASN A 40 5.99 -4.31 2.30
C ASN A 40 5.35 -5.60 1.77
N CYS A 41 5.76 -6.77 2.27
CA CYS A 41 5.18 -8.05 1.87
C CYS A 41 3.66 -8.09 2.12
N ALA A 42 3.22 -7.65 3.30
CA ALA A 42 1.81 -7.60 3.65
C ALA A 42 1.03 -6.62 2.74
N SER A 43 1.56 -5.42 2.52
CA SER A 43 0.94 -4.38 1.69
C SER A 43 0.90 -4.78 0.21
N PHE A 44 1.95 -5.42 -0.30
CA PHE A 44 2.05 -5.91 -1.68
C PHE A 44 1.00 -6.99 -1.98
N ILE A 45 0.91 -8.01 -1.11
CA ILE A 45 -0.10 -9.08 -1.25
C ILE A 45 -1.51 -8.49 -1.17
N CYS A 46 -1.76 -7.58 -0.22
CA CYS A 46 -3.05 -6.91 -0.08
C CYS A 46 -3.38 -6.08 -1.33
N SER A 47 -2.42 -5.30 -1.84
CA SER A 47 -2.61 -4.46 -3.03
C SER A 47 -2.97 -5.28 -4.26
N ILE A 48 -2.24 -6.38 -4.53
CA ILE A 48 -2.55 -7.28 -5.66
C ILE A 48 -3.95 -7.87 -5.50
N PHE A 49 -4.30 -8.36 -4.31
CA PHE A 49 -5.61 -8.97 -4.06
C PHE A 49 -6.76 -7.98 -4.27
N VAL A 50 -6.66 -6.76 -3.71
CA VAL A 50 -7.68 -5.73 -3.86
C VAL A 50 -7.78 -5.26 -5.31
N LEU A 51 -6.64 -5.03 -5.95
CA LEU A 51 -6.60 -4.59 -7.35
C LEU A 51 -7.21 -5.65 -8.27
N TYR A 52 -6.85 -6.93 -8.09
CA TYR A 52 -7.47 -8.05 -8.79
C TYR A 52 -8.99 -8.05 -8.58
N TYR A 53 -9.45 -7.95 -7.34
CA TYR A 53 -10.89 -7.98 -7.04
C TYR A 53 -11.65 -6.80 -7.68
N LEU A 54 -11.06 -5.60 -7.70
CA LEU A 54 -11.64 -4.41 -8.31
C LEU A 54 -11.67 -4.48 -9.85
N LEU A 55 -10.62 -5.00 -10.48
CA LEU A 55 -10.51 -5.08 -11.94
C LEU A 55 -11.43 -6.14 -12.53
N PHE A 56 -11.56 -7.30 -11.88
CA PHE A 56 -12.33 -8.44 -12.40
C PHE A 56 -13.83 -8.38 -12.06
N ASN A 57 -14.25 -7.57 -11.08
CA ASN A 57 -15.66 -7.42 -10.75
C ASN A 57 -16.29 -6.21 -11.47
N LYS A 58 -17.04 -6.47 -12.55
CA LYS A 58 -17.70 -5.43 -13.38
C LYS A 58 -18.56 -4.46 -12.55
N ASN A 59 -19.27 -4.96 -11.54
CA ASN A 59 -20.16 -4.14 -10.71
C ASN A 59 -19.38 -3.19 -9.79
N LEU A 60 -18.18 -3.58 -9.35
CA LEU A 60 -17.30 -2.70 -8.58
C LEU A 60 -16.63 -1.71 -9.53
N ARG A 61 -16.12 -2.18 -10.66
CA ARG A 61 -15.48 -1.32 -11.65
C ARG A 61 -16.41 -0.22 -12.17
N SER A 62 -17.71 -0.46 -12.29
CA SER A 62 -18.65 0.57 -12.75
C SER A 62 -18.90 1.70 -11.75
N GLY A 63 -18.52 1.52 -10.47
CA GLY A 63 -18.66 2.57 -9.46
C GLY A 63 -17.60 3.66 -9.65
N LEU A 64 -18.04 4.92 -9.81
CA LEU A 64 -17.16 6.07 -10.07
C LEU A 64 -16.04 6.18 -9.01
N ASN A 65 -16.41 6.08 -7.74
CA ASN A 65 -15.48 6.09 -6.61
C ASN A 65 -14.37 5.04 -6.72
N ASN A 66 -14.66 3.89 -7.34
CA ASN A 66 -13.71 2.78 -7.41
C ASN A 66 -12.59 3.04 -8.42
N HIS A 67 -12.78 3.95 -9.38
CA HIS A 67 -11.72 4.33 -10.31
C HIS A 67 -10.56 5.03 -9.62
N ALA A 68 -10.84 5.95 -8.68
CA ALA A 68 -9.79 6.61 -7.90
C ALA A 68 -8.98 5.61 -7.08
N PHE A 69 -9.62 4.59 -6.49
CA PHE A 69 -8.93 3.51 -5.78
C PHE A 69 -8.11 2.63 -6.71
N ILE A 70 -8.61 2.30 -7.90
CA ILE A 70 -7.86 1.52 -8.90
C ILE A 70 -6.58 2.27 -9.30
N VAL A 71 -6.69 3.55 -9.64
CA VAL A 71 -5.54 4.39 -10.00
C VAL A 71 -4.56 4.50 -8.84
N GLY A 72 -5.06 4.76 -7.62
CA GLY A 72 -4.23 4.81 -6.41
C GLY A 72 -3.52 3.48 -6.12
N LEU A 73 -4.19 2.34 -6.31
CA LEU A 73 -3.61 1.01 -6.08
C LEU A 73 -2.53 0.67 -7.11
N ILE A 74 -2.70 1.09 -8.35
CA ILE A 74 -1.68 0.93 -9.39
C ILE A 74 -0.44 1.77 -9.04
N ILE A 75 -0.62 3.05 -8.68
CA ILE A 75 0.49 3.92 -8.26
C ILE A 75 1.20 3.33 -7.03
N ASN A 76 0.44 2.89 -6.02
CA ASN A 76 1.00 2.27 -4.83
C ASN A 76 1.78 0.99 -5.15
N LEU A 77 1.26 0.13 -6.04
CA LEU A 77 1.95 -1.10 -6.43
C LEU A 77 3.27 -0.80 -7.15
N PHE A 78 3.30 0.22 -8.01
CA PHE A 78 4.55 0.68 -8.62
C PHE A 78 5.56 1.17 -7.59
N ALA A 79 5.12 1.95 -6.59
CA ALA A 79 5.98 2.39 -5.50
C ALA A 79 6.52 1.19 -4.70
N LEU A 80 5.67 0.24 -4.29
CA LEU A 80 6.09 -0.95 -3.53
C LEU A 80 7.10 -1.82 -4.29
N VAL A 81 7.01 -1.91 -5.62
CA VAL A 81 7.89 -2.73 -6.46
C VAL A 81 9.20 -2.03 -6.79
N LEU A 82 9.18 -0.71 -7.04
CA LEU A 82 10.35 0.02 -7.51
C LEU A 82 11.15 0.69 -6.39
N ASP A 83 10.46 1.26 -5.40
CA ASP A 83 11.06 2.08 -4.35
C ASP A 83 11.54 1.23 -3.17
N ILE A 84 10.65 0.40 -2.62
CA ILE A 84 10.94 -0.35 -1.39
C ILE A 84 12.14 -1.30 -1.50
N PRO A 85 12.37 -2.04 -2.60
CA PRO A 85 13.56 -2.88 -2.72
C PRO A 85 14.87 -2.07 -2.69
N LEU A 86 14.89 -0.86 -3.24
CA LEU A 86 16.06 0.02 -3.19
C LEU A 86 16.32 0.52 -1.77
N VAL A 87 15.26 0.90 -1.04
CA VAL A 87 15.35 1.28 0.37
C VAL A 87 15.83 0.11 1.23
N LEU A 88 15.28 -1.09 1.03
CA LEU A 88 15.69 -2.30 1.76
C LEU A 88 17.16 -2.66 1.50
N TYR A 89 17.63 -2.53 0.25
CA TYR A 89 19.03 -2.73 -0.08
C TYR A 89 19.93 -1.74 0.66
N TYR A 90 19.56 -0.45 0.66
CA TYR A 90 20.28 0.59 1.38
C TYR A 90 20.33 0.32 2.89
N LEU A 91 19.21 -0.07 3.50
CA LEU A 91 19.13 -0.38 4.93
C LEU A 91 19.98 -1.60 5.32
N TYR A 92 20.17 -2.56 4.41
CA TYR A 92 20.95 -3.77 4.67
C TYR A 92 22.45 -3.57 4.44
N TYR A 93 22.84 -2.94 3.34
CA TYR A 93 24.25 -2.79 2.93
C TYR A 93 24.88 -1.44 3.31
N GLY A 94 24.08 -0.46 3.75
CA GLY A 94 24.56 0.90 4.04
C GLY A 94 25.00 1.69 2.79
N THR A 95 24.74 1.17 1.60
CA THR A 95 25.14 1.76 0.32
C THR A 95 24.00 1.65 -0.69
N VAL A 96 23.93 2.58 -1.64
CA VAL A 96 22.93 2.51 -2.72
C VAL A 96 23.38 1.51 -3.78
N TRP A 97 22.45 0.67 -4.26
CA TRP A 97 22.75 -0.41 -5.20
C TRP A 97 23.33 0.09 -6.53
N ILE A 98 22.74 1.17 -7.07
CA ILE A 98 23.11 1.74 -8.36
C ILE A 98 23.43 3.22 -8.17
N GLN A 99 24.72 3.57 -8.22
CA GLN A 99 25.23 4.94 -8.06
C GLN A 99 25.22 5.75 -9.36
N VAL A 100 24.37 5.40 -10.31
CA VAL A 100 24.26 6.12 -11.59
C VAL A 100 23.40 7.37 -11.36
N PRO A 101 23.88 8.60 -11.67
CA PRO A 101 23.15 9.84 -11.42
C PRO A 101 21.73 9.86 -11.98
N PHE A 102 21.56 9.30 -13.19
CA PHE A 102 20.26 9.16 -13.83
C PHE A 102 19.29 8.28 -13.02
N ILE A 103 19.75 7.13 -12.52
CA ILE A 103 18.91 6.21 -11.72
C ILE A 103 18.55 6.83 -10.38
N CYS A 104 19.49 7.53 -9.71
CA CYS A 104 19.18 8.26 -8.49
C CYS A 104 18.13 9.37 -8.71
N GLN A 105 18.22 10.11 -9.82
CA GLN A 105 17.23 11.14 -10.15
C GLN A 105 15.87 10.53 -10.47
N LEU A 106 15.83 9.44 -11.25
CA LEU A 106 14.61 8.72 -11.56
C LEU A 106 13.95 8.16 -10.31
N TRP A 107 14.74 7.56 -9.42
CA TRP A 107 14.27 7.04 -8.14
C TRP A 107 13.67 8.14 -7.27
N ARG A 108 14.40 9.25 -7.10
CA ARG A 108 13.90 10.43 -6.37
C ARG A 108 12.63 11.02 -6.98
N TYR A 109 12.48 10.95 -8.31
CA TYR A 109 11.26 11.37 -8.99
C TYR A 109 10.09 10.44 -8.69
N ILE A 110 10.27 9.12 -8.79
CA ILE A 110 9.25 8.11 -8.49
C ILE A 110 8.79 8.21 -7.04
N ASP A 111 9.73 8.32 -6.11
CA ASP A 111 9.47 8.53 -4.68
C ASP A 111 8.64 9.80 -4.46
N ALA A 112 9.11 10.95 -4.98
CA ALA A 112 8.41 12.23 -4.83
C ALA A 112 7.00 12.25 -5.44
N VAL A 113 6.80 11.57 -6.58
CA VAL A 113 5.48 11.45 -7.21
C VAL A 113 4.56 10.59 -6.35
N SER A 114 5.00 9.40 -5.94
CA SER A 114 4.19 8.49 -5.12
C SER A 114 3.80 9.15 -3.80
N TYR A 115 4.78 9.77 -3.15
CA TYR A 115 4.65 10.54 -1.90
C TYR A 115 3.57 11.62 -1.96
N THR A 116 3.51 12.38 -3.05
CA THR A 116 2.60 13.53 -3.15
C THR A 116 1.27 13.22 -3.81
N VAL A 117 1.23 12.29 -4.76
CA VAL A 117 0.03 12.00 -5.54
C VAL A 117 -0.92 11.10 -4.76
N LEU A 118 -0.42 10.08 -4.04
CA LEU A 118 -1.29 9.12 -3.36
C LEU A 118 -2.14 9.77 -2.25
N PRO A 119 -1.60 10.57 -1.31
CA PRO A 119 -2.41 11.23 -0.28
C PRO A 119 -3.44 12.20 -0.89
N LYS A 120 -3.08 12.89 -1.99
CA LYS A 120 -3.99 13.78 -2.71
C LYS A 120 -5.12 13.01 -3.39
N LEU A 121 -4.84 11.86 -3.98
CA LEU A 121 -5.87 10.98 -4.54
C LEU A 121 -6.82 10.45 -3.47
N VAL A 122 -6.29 10.08 -2.29
CA VAL A 122 -7.11 9.65 -1.14
C VAL A 122 -8.00 10.79 -0.62
N ALA A 123 -7.42 11.98 -0.46
CA ALA A 123 -8.18 13.18 -0.06
C ALA A 123 -9.25 13.50 -1.11
N TRP A 124 -8.89 13.46 -2.39
CA TRP A 124 -9.82 13.68 -3.49
C TRP A 124 -10.96 12.66 -3.51
N ALA A 125 -10.67 11.36 -3.37
CA ALA A 125 -11.69 10.32 -3.30
C ALA A 125 -12.64 10.51 -2.10
N SER A 126 -12.16 11.10 -1.00
CA SER A 126 -12.98 11.45 0.17
C SER A 126 -13.90 12.63 -0.13
N PHE A 127 -13.38 13.68 -0.77
CA PHE A 127 -14.18 14.81 -1.25
C PHE A 127 -15.23 14.37 -2.27
N GLU A 128 -14.85 13.53 -3.23
CA GLU A 128 -15.76 13.01 -4.25
C GLU A 128 -16.95 12.27 -3.60
N ARG A 129 -16.70 11.40 -2.62
CA ARG A 129 -17.76 10.72 -1.86
C ARG A 129 -18.69 11.70 -1.16
N HIS A 130 -18.13 12.76 -0.58
CA HIS A 130 -18.92 13.79 0.07
C HIS A 130 -19.81 14.51 -0.95
N ILE A 131 -19.27 14.92 -2.10
CA ILE A 131 -20.05 15.58 -3.16
C ILE A 131 -21.16 14.67 -3.69
N LEU A 132 -20.90 13.37 -3.86
CA LEU A 132 -21.90 12.39 -4.31
C LEU A 132 -23.10 12.30 -3.37
N ILE A 133 -22.89 12.41 -2.06
CA ILE A 133 -23.98 12.37 -1.07
C ILE A 133 -24.91 13.58 -1.25
N PHE A 134 -24.39 14.76 -1.56
CA PHE A 134 -25.19 15.99 -1.67
C PHE A 134 -25.71 16.28 -3.09
N ASN A 135 -25.10 15.72 -4.14
CA ASN A 135 -25.36 16.11 -5.53
C ASN A 135 -25.49 14.92 -6.49
N GLU A 136 -26.03 13.79 -6.03
CA GLU A 136 -26.13 12.54 -6.83
C GLU A 136 -26.72 12.77 -8.23
N GLN A 137 -27.87 13.46 -8.33
CA GLN A 137 -28.55 13.70 -9.61
C GLN A 137 -27.70 14.48 -10.63
N ARG A 138 -26.88 15.45 -10.16
CA ARG A 138 -26.03 16.25 -11.04
C ARG A 138 -24.82 15.45 -11.53
N LEU A 139 -24.28 14.56 -10.71
CA LEU A 139 -23.11 13.75 -11.04
C LEU A 139 -23.43 12.53 -11.92
N LEU A 140 -24.68 12.09 -11.97
CA LEU A 140 -25.11 11.01 -12.87
C LEU A 140 -25.02 11.40 -14.36
N ARG A 141 -25.01 12.70 -14.69
CA ARG A 141 -24.88 13.16 -16.08
C ARG A 141 -23.47 12.91 -16.63
N SER A 142 -23.35 12.20 -17.75
CA SER A 142 -22.07 11.77 -18.33
C SER A 142 -21.04 12.89 -18.52
N LYS A 143 -21.48 14.08 -18.96
CA LYS A 143 -20.61 15.26 -19.13
C LYS A 143 -20.02 15.75 -17.80
N ASN A 144 -20.81 15.72 -16.74
CA ASN A 144 -20.38 16.15 -15.41
C ASN A 144 -19.40 15.14 -14.79
N ARG A 145 -19.53 13.85 -15.10
CA ARG A 145 -18.54 12.84 -14.68
C ARG A 145 -17.15 13.14 -15.21
N ILE A 146 -17.03 13.57 -16.47
CA ILE A 146 -15.72 13.92 -17.04
C ILE A 146 -15.11 15.10 -16.29
N LEU A 147 -15.91 16.16 -16.12
CA LEU A 147 -15.46 17.40 -15.49
C LEU A 147 -15.13 17.26 -14.00
N PHE A 148 -15.98 16.58 -13.24
CA PHE A 148 -15.86 16.52 -11.78
C PHE A 148 -15.10 15.31 -11.27
N HIS A 149 -14.90 14.25 -12.05
CA HIS A 149 -14.18 13.06 -11.57
C HIS A 149 -12.83 12.88 -12.25
N TYR A 150 -12.79 12.82 -13.58
CA TYR A 150 -11.56 12.50 -14.30
C TYR A 150 -10.58 13.67 -14.37
N ILE A 151 -11.07 14.90 -14.58
CA ILE A 151 -10.19 16.07 -14.67
C ILE A 151 -9.40 16.29 -13.37
N PRO A 152 -10.00 16.28 -12.16
CA PRO A 152 -9.23 16.43 -10.92
C PRO A 152 -8.18 15.35 -10.72
N ILE A 153 -8.48 14.08 -11.06
CA ILE A 153 -7.51 12.98 -10.97
C ILE A 153 -6.32 13.22 -11.91
N VAL A 154 -6.60 13.59 -13.17
CA VAL A 154 -5.56 13.87 -14.17
C VAL A 154 -4.75 15.10 -13.78
N ILE A 155 -5.39 16.18 -13.33
CA ILE A 155 -4.71 17.39 -12.84
C ILE A 155 -3.82 17.03 -11.66
N LEU A 156 -4.30 16.31 -10.65
CA LEU A 156 -3.50 15.96 -9.48
C LEU A 156 -2.29 15.08 -9.84
N ALA A 157 -2.46 14.15 -10.78
CA ALA A 157 -1.37 13.30 -11.26
C ALA A 157 -0.34 14.10 -12.08
N VAL A 158 -0.80 14.90 -13.04
CA VAL A 158 0.06 15.60 -14.01
C VAL A 158 0.70 16.86 -13.42
N TRP A 159 -0.03 17.62 -12.61
CA TRP A 159 0.45 18.89 -12.03
C TRP A 159 1.76 18.69 -11.28
N ARG A 160 1.86 17.63 -10.48
CA ARG A 160 3.09 17.32 -9.74
C ARG A 160 4.23 16.91 -10.68
N SER A 161 3.93 16.11 -11.70
CA SER A 161 4.92 15.66 -12.69
C SER A 161 5.50 16.82 -13.49
N ILE A 162 4.70 17.83 -13.83
CA ILE A 162 5.14 18.96 -14.66
C ILE A 162 5.91 20.02 -13.87
N ILE A 163 5.47 20.38 -12.67
CA ILE A 163 6.05 21.50 -11.90
C ILE A 163 7.46 21.21 -11.36
N GLY A 164 8.05 20.07 -11.73
CA GLY A 164 9.36 19.64 -11.28
C GLY A 164 9.36 19.41 -9.78
N ILE A 165 10.45 18.89 -9.23
CA ILE A 165 10.64 18.85 -7.78
C ILE A 165 11.21 20.22 -7.41
N PRO A 166 10.42 21.25 -7.03
CA PRO A 166 11.04 22.43 -6.45
C PRO A 166 11.78 21.95 -5.21
N SER A 167 12.92 22.58 -4.93
CA SER A 167 13.75 22.38 -3.75
C SER A 167 12.96 22.75 -2.48
N PHE A 168 11.91 21.98 -2.16
CA PHE A 168 11.20 22.10 -0.90
C PHE A 168 12.23 21.84 0.21
N GLY A 169 12.29 22.77 1.16
CA GLY A 169 13.29 22.79 2.21
C GLY A 169 13.46 21.41 2.86
N SER A 170 14.72 21.01 3.03
CA SER A 170 15.15 19.69 3.56
C SER A 170 14.48 19.28 4.88
N GLN A 171 13.96 20.25 5.64
CA GLN A 171 13.33 20.07 6.95
C GLN A 171 11.97 19.34 6.89
N TYR A 172 11.15 19.58 5.87
CA TYR A 172 9.81 18.93 5.77
C TYR A 172 9.88 17.49 5.27
N TYR A 173 10.97 17.13 4.59
CA TYR A 173 11.15 15.81 4.00
C TYR A 173 11.30 14.71 5.07
N VAL A 174 11.96 14.98 6.18
CA VAL A 174 12.32 13.94 7.17
C VAL A 174 11.09 13.37 7.87
N TYR A 175 10.16 14.24 8.31
CA TYR A 175 8.93 13.79 8.95
C TYR A 175 7.89 13.35 7.93
N GLY A 176 7.86 14.05 6.80
CA GLY A 176 6.96 13.73 5.70
C GLY A 176 7.15 12.30 5.22
N SER A 177 8.39 11.92 4.87
CA SER A 177 8.72 10.62 4.28
C SER A 177 8.20 9.46 5.12
N PHE A 178 8.45 9.50 6.43
CA PHE A 178 7.98 8.48 7.36
C PHE A 178 6.45 8.31 7.28
N PHE A 179 5.68 9.39 7.43
CA PHE A 179 4.21 9.32 7.35
C PHE A 179 3.70 8.84 6.00
N SER A 180 4.37 9.22 4.91
CA SER A 180 3.97 8.76 3.58
C SER A 180 4.22 7.27 3.37
N ASP A 181 5.30 6.71 3.90
CA ASP A 181 5.52 5.27 3.86
C ASP A 181 4.38 4.53 4.55
N TYR A 182 3.91 5.03 5.70
CA TYR A 182 2.71 4.48 6.34
C TYR A 182 1.47 4.60 5.46
N ILE A 183 1.27 5.72 4.77
CA ILE A 183 0.14 5.88 3.86
C ILE A 183 0.23 4.83 2.74
N ASN A 184 1.38 4.66 2.09
CA ASN A 184 1.59 3.65 1.05
C ASN A 184 1.31 2.23 1.59
N PHE A 185 1.81 1.91 2.79
CA PHE A 185 1.60 0.60 3.40
C PHE A 185 0.13 0.36 3.80
N LEU A 186 -0.54 1.35 4.39
CA LEU A 186 -1.90 1.24 4.92
C LEU A 186 -2.97 1.44 3.86
N PHE A 187 -2.67 2.10 2.75
CA PHE A 187 -3.61 2.40 1.68
C PHE A 187 -4.40 1.18 1.18
N PRO A 188 -3.79 0.02 0.84
CA PRO A 188 -4.55 -1.15 0.41
C PRO A 188 -5.49 -1.69 1.49
N PHE A 189 -5.10 -1.61 2.77
CA PHE A 189 -5.96 -1.99 3.89
C PHE A 189 -7.15 -1.02 4.04
N GLY A 190 -6.91 0.29 3.87
CA GLY A 190 -7.97 1.29 3.82
C GLY A 190 -8.96 1.06 2.68
N CYS A 191 -8.48 0.63 1.51
CA CYS A 191 -9.31 0.24 0.38
C CYS A 191 -10.24 -0.93 0.72
N VAL A 192 -9.72 -1.97 1.39
CA VAL A 192 -10.56 -3.10 1.85
C VAL A 192 -11.66 -2.61 2.79
N GLY A 193 -11.32 -1.72 3.71
CA GLY A 193 -12.26 -1.17 4.68
C GLY A 193 -13.45 -0.47 4.03
N THR A 194 -13.26 0.13 2.85
CA THR A 194 -14.36 0.85 2.18
C THR A 194 -15.25 -0.03 1.28
N ILE A 195 -14.82 -1.23 0.90
CA ILE A 195 -15.63 -2.10 0.05
C ILE A 195 -16.37 -3.10 0.96
N PRO A 196 -17.64 -2.88 1.33
CA PRO A 196 -18.32 -3.69 2.35
C PRO A 196 -18.39 -5.17 1.99
N LYS A 197 -18.56 -5.49 0.69
CA LYS A 197 -18.54 -6.87 0.18
C LYS A 197 -17.17 -7.53 0.30
N LEU A 198 -16.08 -6.76 0.22
CA LEU A 198 -14.73 -7.27 0.37
C LEU A 198 -14.36 -7.42 1.85
N LYS A 199 -14.78 -6.46 2.69
CA LYS A 199 -14.64 -6.54 4.14
C LYS A 199 -15.24 -7.83 4.68
N THR A 200 -16.48 -8.17 4.33
CA THR A 200 -17.12 -9.40 4.81
C THR A 200 -16.39 -10.67 4.37
N LYS A 201 -15.90 -10.72 3.11
CA LYS A 201 -15.09 -11.83 2.61
C LYS A 201 -13.74 -11.95 3.33
N MET A 202 -13.02 -10.84 3.50
CA MET A 202 -11.71 -10.84 4.16
C MET A 202 -11.84 -11.17 5.65
N THR A 203 -12.85 -10.63 6.33
CA THR A 203 -13.17 -11.00 7.71
C THR A 203 -13.47 -12.50 7.83
N LYS A 204 -14.19 -13.09 6.87
CA LYS A 204 -14.43 -14.54 6.85
C LYS A 204 -13.13 -15.33 6.66
N ILE A 205 -12.24 -14.91 5.77
CA ILE A 205 -10.93 -15.57 5.56
C ILE A 205 -10.08 -15.47 6.84
N LEU A 206 -9.95 -14.29 7.43
CA LEU A 206 -9.19 -14.06 8.65
C LEU A 206 -9.78 -14.80 9.86
N LEU A 207 -11.11 -14.88 9.97
CA LEU A 207 -11.78 -15.64 11.03
C LEU A 207 -11.79 -17.15 10.78
N CYS A 208 -11.74 -17.63 9.54
CA CYS A 208 -11.57 -19.06 9.24
C CYS A 208 -10.18 -19.56 9.64
N CYS A 209 -9.17 -18.69 9.70
CA CYS A 209 -7.87 -18.99 10.29
C CYS A 209 -7.91 -19.04 11.83
N LYS A 210 -9.01 -18.63 12.49
CA LYS A 210 -9.26 -19.09 13.86
C LYS A 210 -9.62 -20.57 13.76
N ILE A 211 -8.58 -21.40 13.80
CA ILE A 211 -8.65 -22.84 13.98
C ILE A 211 -9.75 -23.09 15.00
N LYS A 212 -10.89 -23.64 14.57
CA LYS A 212 -11.82 -24.22 15.54
C LYS A 212 -10.99 -25.27 16.25
N PRO A 213 -10.71 -25.15 17.57
CA PRO A 213 -10.07 -26.24 18.26
C PRO A 213 -10.99 -27.44 18.02
N THR A 214 -10.50 -28.43 17.29
CA THR A 214 -11.20 -29.69 17.15
C THR A 214 -11.21 -30.25 18.56
N ALA A 215 -12.28 -29.98 19.30
CA ALA A 215 -12.52 -30.62 20.57
C ALA A 215 -12.65 -32.10 20.21
N VAL A 216 -11.56 -32.83 20.39
CA VAL A 216 -11.57 -34.29 20.32
C VAL A 216 -12.45 -34.70 21.49
N ALA A 217 -13.72 -34.92 21.21
CA ALA A 217 -14.64 -35.46 22.20
C ALA A 217 -14.01 -36.77 22.71
N PRO A 218 -13.80 -36.94 24.02
CA PRO A 218 -13.32 -38.20 24.56
C PRO A 218 -14.25 -39.30 24.06
N ARG A 219 -13.67 -40.25 23.32
CA ARG A 219 -14.41 -41.34 22.71
C ARG A 219 -14.81 -42.30 23.82
N THR A 220 -15.97 -42.07 24.43
CA THR A 220 -16.56 -43.03 25.38
C THR A 220 -16.88 -44.29 24.57
N MET A 221 -16.14 -45.37 24.78
CA MET A 221 -16.44 -46.67 24.19
C MET A 221 -17.70 -47.22 24.85
N THR A 222 -18.87 -46.83 24.35
CA THR A 222 -20.13 -47.48 24.72
C THR A 222 -20.24 -48.75 23.88
N ASN A 223 -19.95 -49.88 24.51
CA ASN A 223 -20.09 -51.22 23.96
C ASN A 223 -21.58 -51.50 23.73
N GLN A 224 -22.10 -51.12 22.55
CA GLN A 224 -23.50 -51.31 22.19
C GLN A 224 -23.66 -52.69 21.56
N GLN A 225 -24.02 -53.67 22.41
CA GLN A 225 -24.54 -54.96 21.98
C GLN A 225 -25.75 -54.76 21.06
N ARG A 226 -25.69 -55.40 19.89
CA ARG A 226 -26.71 -55.40 18.85
C ARG A 226 -27.75 -56.49 19.15
N PRO A 227 -29.01 -56.16 19.47
CA PRO A 227 -30.08 -57.15 19.42
C PRO A 227 -30.52 -57.32 17.97
N THR A 228 -30.40 -58.56 17.51
CA THR A 228 -31.09 -59.09 16.34
C THR A 228 -32.59 -59.19 16.61
N GLY A 229 -33.41 -58.60 15.74
CA GLY A 229 -34.86 -58.79 15.66
C GLY A 229 -35.45 -57.84 14.62
N GLN A 230 -35.76 -58.25 13.38
CA GLN A 230 -36.96 -59.01 12.97
C GLN A 230 -38.24 -58.19 13.28
N LYS A 231 -39.19 -57.88 12.38
CA LYS A 231 -39.53 -58.17 10.96
C LYS A 231 -40.71 -57.19 10.61
N PRO A 232 -41.61 -57.44 9.62
CA PRO A 232 -41.62 -56.99 8.23
C PRO A 232 -42.79 -56.02 7.86
N ILE A 233 -42.79 -55.59 6.58
CA ILE A 233 -43.91 -55.45 5.60
C ILE A 233 -45.32 -55.04 6.11
N ILE A 234 -45.90 -54.01 5.46
CA ILE A 234 -47.25 -53.92 4.81
C ILE A 234 -47.37 -52.46 4.32
N ALA A 235 -47.18 -52.16 3.04
CA ALA A 235 -48.16 -52.13 1.94
C ALA A 235 -49.10 -50.91 1.91
N ASN A 236 -49.23 -50.38 0.69
CA ASN A 236 -50.47 -49.93 0.06
C ASN A 236 -50.98 -48.46 0.19
N THR A 237 -51.05 -47.85 -1.00
CA THR A 237 -52.21 -47.13 -1.56
C THR A 237 -52.46 -45.69 -1.10
N ALA A 238 -52.37 -44.75 -2.04
CA ALA A 238 -53.55 -44.14 -2.68
C ALA A 238 -53.17 -42.93 -3.56
N LEU A 239 -53.71 -42.98 -4.80
CA LEU A 239 -54.13 -41.90 -5.71
C LEU A 239 -53.11 -40.87 -6.20
#